data_AF-A0A948ZSF3-F1
#
_entry.id   AF-A0A948ZSF3-F1
#
_cell.length_a   1.000
_cell.length_b   1.000
_cell.length_c   1.000
_cell.angle_alpha   90.00
_cell.angle_beta   90.00
_cell.angle_gamma   90.00
#
_symmetry.space_group_name_H-M   'P 1'
#
loop_
_entity.id
_entity.type
_entity.pdbx_description
1 polymer ?
#
loop_
_entity_poly.entity_id
_entity_poly.type
_entity_poly.pdbx_seq_one_letter_code
_entity_poly.pdbx_strand_id
1 'polypeptide(L)'
;MADQDNIIELPDDALPEISELQGDLRLLAEVLAEATGDKIAGVRLALVVAQRLGGTPLRIVTGRKWMLAWRDKCMRRDYDRGNITVVELARKYRMCERQAYNILGTVEPDTRQMRMW
;
A
#
# COMPACT_ATOMS: atom_id res chain seq x y z
N MET A 1 -10.81 -28.21 0.85
CA MET A 1 -10.92 -26.75 1.02
C MET A 1 -10.20 -26.45 2.31
N ALA A 2 -8.99 -25.89 2.25
CA ALA A 2 -8.18 -25.65 3.44
C ALA A 2 -8.78 -24.51 4.27
N ASP A 3 -8.93 -24.72 5.58
CA ASP A 3 -9.38 -23.74 6.57
C ASP A 3 -8.67 -22.41 6.38
N GLN A 4 -9.39 -21.39 5.90
CA GLN A 4 -8.88 -20.02 5.80
C GLN A 4 -8.92 -19.27 7.14
N ASP A 5 -9.44 -19.91 8.20
CA ASP A 5 -9.81 -19.24 9.46
C ASP A 5 -8.95 -19.65 10.67
N ASN A 6 -7.97 -20.54 10.53
CA ASN A 6 -7.20 -21.02 11.68
C ASN A 6 -5.84 -20.31 11.84
N ILE A 7 -5.89 -18.98 11.99
CA ILE A 7 -4.71 -18.20 12.37
C ILE A 7 -4.45 -18.42 13.85
N ILE A 8 -3.26 -18.89 14.17
CA ILE A 8 -2.82 -19.00 15.56
C ILE A 8 -2.40 -17.61 16.01
N GLU A 9 -3.25 -16.97 16.83
CA GLU A 9 -2.91 -15.73 17.52
C GLU A 9 -2.09 -16.05 18.77
N LEU A 10 -0.86 -15.54 18.80
CA LEU A 10 0.01 -15.62 19.96
C LEU A 10 -0.20 -14.36 20.83
N PRO A 11 -0.23 -14.51 22.18
CA PRO A 11 -0.23 -13.35 23.08
C PRO A 11 1.10 -12.59 22.97
N ASP A 12 1.08 -11.30 23.34
CA ASP A 12 2.21 -10.38 23.08
C ASP A 12 3.52 -10.77 23.76
N ASP A 13 3.43 -11.40 24.92
CA ASP A 13 4.55 -11.90 25.71
C ASP A 13 5.17 -13.19 25.13
N ALA A 14 4.44 -13.89 24.26
CA ALA A 14 4.89 -15.08 23.57
C ALA A 14 5.38 -14.81 22.14
N LEU A 15 5.34 -13.55 21.67
CA LEU A 15 5.85 -13.19 20.36
C LEU A 15 7.38 -13.13 20.37
N PRO A 16 8.05 -13.66 19.33
CA PRO A 16 9.48 -13.52 19.20
C PRO A 16 9.88 -12.06 18.97
N GLU A 17 11.11 -11.71 19.31
CA GLU A 17 11.67 -10.43 18.91
C GLU A 17 11.90 -10.38 17.40
N ILE A 18 11.89 -9.18 16.81
CA ILE A 18 12.19 -8.96 15.38
C ILE A 18 13.55 -9.56 15.00
N SER A 19 14.52 -9.49 15.91
CA SER A 19 15.89 -10.02 15.77
C SER A 19 15.94 -11.54 15.64
N GLU A 20 14.96 -12.25 16.20
CA GLU A 20 14.85 -13.71 16.19
C GLU A 20 14.21 -14.25 14.91
N LEU A 21 13.49 -13.40 14.18
CA LEU A 21 12.95 -13.74 12.86
C LEU A 21 14.08 -13.88 11.82
N GLN A 22 13.90 -14.78 10.86
CA GLN A 22 14.89 -15.06 9.82
C GLN A 22 14.42 -14.65 8.43
N GLY A 23 15.37 -14.23 7.59
CA GLY A 23 15.15 -13.94 6.17
C GLY A 23 14.08 -12.87 5.91
N ASP A 24 13.23 -13.14 4.92
CA ASP A 24 12.18 -12.22 4.47
C ASP A 24 11.14 -11.91 5.55
N LEU A 25 10.94 -12.83 6.51
CA LEU A 25 9.98 -12.64 7.60
C LEU A 25 10.41 -11.51 8.55
N ARG A 26 11.72 -11.41 8.80
CA ARG A 26 12.29 -10.31 9.57
C ARG A 26 12.12 -8.97 8.85
N LEU A 27 12.47 -8.93 7.57
CA LEU A 27 12.32 -7.73 6.75
C LEU A 27 10.85 -7.26 6.71
N LEU A 28 9.91 -8.20 6.57
CA LEU A 28 8.49 -7.90 6.59
C LEU A 28 8.04 -7.32 7.94
N ALA A 29 8.48 -7.90 9.06
CA ALA A 29 8.17 -7.40 10.39
C ALA A 29 8.73 -5.99 10.63
N GLU A 30 9.95 -5.71 10.17
CA GLU A 30 10.58 -4.38 10.27
C GLU A 30 9.77 -3.32 9.50
N VAL A 31 9.38 -3.61 8.26
CA VAL A 31 8.57 -2.69 7.43
C VAL A 31 7.20 -2.44 8.04
N LEU A 32 6.54 -3.48 8.59
CA LEU A 32 5.23 -3.35 9.22
C LEU A 32 5.32 -2.60 10.55
N ALA A 33 6.39 -2.81 11.32
CA ALA A 33 6.66 -2.05 12.53
C ALA A 33 6.87 -0.56 12.23
N GLU A 34 7.61 -0.21 11.18
CA GLU A 34 7.79 1.18 10.75
C GLU A 34 6.46 1.81 10.32
N ALA A 35 5.64 1.09 9.54
CA ALA A 35 4.36 1.59 9.06
C ALA A 35 3.32 1.79 10.17
N THR A 36 3.39 1.00 11.24
CA THR A 36 2.44 1.06 12.37
C THR A 36 2.95 1.91 13.54
N GLY A 37 4.27 2.13 13.63
CA GLY A 37 4.92 2.76 14.78
C GLY A 37 5.05 1.83 15.99
N ASP A 38 4.73 0.55 15.85
CA ASP A 38 4.74 -0.45 16.93
C ASP A 38 5.44 -1.74 16.48
N LYS A 39 6.52 -2.09 17.19
CA LYS A 39 7.32 -3.28 16.91
C LYS A 39 6.54 -4.58 17.11
N ILE A 40 5.71 -4.64 18.15
CA ILE A 40 4.94 -5.84 18.50
C ILE A 40 3.87 -6.08 17.42
N ALA A 41 3.17 -5.02 17.04
CA ALA A 41 2.20 -5.07 15.94
C ALA A 41 2.85 -5.52 14.62
N GLY A 42 4.08 -5.05 14.33
CA GLY A 42 4.85 -5.45 13.15
C GLY A 42 5.12 -6.96 13.10
N VAL A 43 5.65 -7.53 14.19
CA VAL A 43 5.90 -8.99 14.31
C VAL A 43 4.60 -9.78 14.17
N ARG A 44 3.55 -9.37 14.89
CA ARG A 44 2.25 -10.05 14.85
C ARG A 44 1.69 -10.12 13.43
N LEU A 45 1.67 -8.99 12.73
CA LEU A 45 1.18 -8.93 11.35
C LEU A 45 2.05 -9.77 10.40
N ALA A 46 3.38 -9.76 10.57
CA ALA A 46 4.28 -10.57 9.75
C ALA A 46 4.01 -12.08 9.93
N LEU A 47 3.77 -12.54 11.16
CA LEU A 47 3.41 -13.93 11.44
C LEU A 47 2.05 -14.31 10.84
N VAL A 48 1.06 -13.42 10.92
CA VAL A 48 -0.25 -13.63 10.27
C VAL A 48 -0.08 -13.78 8.75
N VAL A 49 0.74 -12.94 8.14
CA VAL A 49 1.04 -13.02 6.70
C VAL A 49 1.75 -14.35 6.37
N ALA A 50 2.72 -14.75 7.18
CA ALA A 50 3.44 -16.01 6.99
C ALA A 50 2.54 -17.25 7.12
N GLN A 51 1.64 -17.26 8.12
CA GLN A 51 0.67 -18.34 8.32
C GLN A 51 -0.30 -18.45 7.13
N ARG A 52 -0.75 -17.31 6.59
CA ARG A 52 -1.67 -17.30 5.43
C ARG A 52 -1.00 -17.70 4.11
N LEU A 53 0.26 -17.33 3.92
CA LEU A 53 0.96 -17.53 2.65
C LEU A 53 1.80 -18.82 2.64
N GLY A 54 2.05 -19.42 3.80
CA GLY A 54 2.53 -20.81 3.93
C GLY A 54 3.85 -21.08 3.20
N GLY A 55 4.81 -20.15 3.27
CA GLY A 55 6.11 -20.29 2.59
C GLY A 55 6.05 -20.17 1.07
N THR A 56 4.92 -19.75 0.50
CA THR A 56 4.79 -19.53 -0.94
C THR A 56 5.72 -18.40 -1.39
N PRO A 57 6.57 -18.62 -2.42
CA PRO A 57 7.39 -17.55 -2.97
C PRO A 57 6.50 -16.51 -3.65
N LEU A 58 6.50 -15.28 -3.12
CA LEU A 58 5.72 -14.17 -3.66
C LEU A 58 6.60 -13.28 -4.53
N ARG A 59 6.12 -12.99 -5.73
CA ARG A 59 6.67 -11.89 -6.52
C ARG A 59 6.00 -10.59 -6.10
N ILE A 60 6.71 -9.75 -5.35
CA ILE A 60 6.27 -8.38 -5.06
C ILE A 60 6.49 -7.52 -6.31
N VAL A 61 5.42 -7.30 -7.08
CA VAL A 61 5.46 -6.37 -8.21
C VAL A 61 5.48 -4.94 -7.67
N THR A 62 6.30 -4.08 -8.27
CA THR A 62 6.38 -2.67 -7.88
C THR A 62 4.99 -2.02 -7.79
N GLY A 63 4.71 -1.40 -6.64
CA GLY A 63 3.49 -0.62 -6.42
C GLY A 63 3.46 0.71 -7.16
N ARG A 64 4.50 1.06 -7.95
CA ARG A 64 4.64 2.37 -8.59
C ARG A 64 3.40 2.78 -9.38
N LYS A 65 2.79 1.86 -10.13
CA LYS A 65 1.55 2.14 -10.87
C LYS A 65 0.41 2.56 -9.94
N TRP A 66 0.22 1.83 -8.84
CA TRP A 66 -0.82 2.11 -7.85
C TRP A 66 -0.55 3.43 -7.11
N MET A 67 0.70 3.68 -6.72
CA MET A 67 1.10 4.94 -6.10
C MET A 67 0.87 6.14 -7.01
N LEU A 68 1.22 6.03 -8.30
CA LEU A 68 0.96 7.08 -9.29
C LEU A 68 -0.53 7.31 -9.47
N ALA A 69 -1.33 6.24 -9.62
CA ALA A 69 -2.78 6.35 -9.73
C ALA A 69 -3.42 7.00 -8.48
N TRP A 70 -2.92 6.66 -7.29
CA TRP A 70 -3.39 7.25 -6.03
C TRP A 70 -3.02 8.74 -5.91
N ARG A 71 -1.80 9.10 -6.29
CA ARG A 71 -1.36 10.50 -6.36
C ARG A 71 -2.24 11.30 -7.31
N ASP A 72 -2.51 10.76 -8.50
CA ASP A 72 -3.29 11.44 -9.53
C ASP A 72 -4.75 11.65 -9.06
N LYS A 73 -5.34 10.68 -8.34
CA LYS A 73 -6.64 10.84 -7.65
C LYS A 73 -6.60 11.93 -6.58
N CYS A 74 -5.56 11.95 -5.74
CA CYS A 74 -5.41 12.98 -4.72
C CYS A 74 -5.29 14.37 -5.33
N MET A 75 -4.55 14.50 -6.44
CA MET A 75 -4.42 15.75 -7.20
C MET A 75 -5.78 16.22 -7.73
N ARG A 76 -6.54 15.32 -8.34
CA ARG A 76 -7.86 15.64 -8.89
C ARG A 76 -8.81 16.10 -7.79
N ARG A 77 -8.90 15.34 -6.70
CA ARG A 77 -9.71 15.70 -5.52
C ARG A 77 -9.32 17.07 -4.95
N ASP A 78 -8.02 17.36 -4.86
CA ASP A 78 -7.56 18.65 -4.34
C ASP A 78 -7.91 19.81 -5.29
N TYR A 79 -7.85 19.60 -6.61
CA TYR A 79 -8.26 20.58 -7.62
C TYR A 79 -9.79 20.80 -7.62
N ASP A 80 -10.57 19.72 -7.57
CA ASP A 80 -12.04 19.76 -7.59
C ASP A 80 -12.62 20.46 -6.33
N ARG A 81 -11.85 20.58 -5.25
CA ARG A 81 -12.20 21.40 -4.07
C ARG A 81 -12.18 22.91 -4.35
N GLY A 82 -11.64 23.36 -5.49
CA GLY A 82 -11.74 24.73 -6.00
C GLY A 82 -10.78 25.77 -5.40
N ASN A 83 -9.99 25.40 -4.38
CA ASN A 83 -9.12 26.34 -3.64
C ASN A 83 -7.64 26.26 -4.03
N ILE A 84 -7.30 25.63 -5.15
CA ILE A 84 -5.91 25.47 -5.59
C ILE A 84 -5.81 25.61 -7.11
N THR A 85 -4.84 26.37 -7.57
CA THR A 85 -4.54 26.51 -9.00
C THR A 85 -3.71 25.33 -9.52
N VAL A 86 -3.67 25.13 -10.84
CA VAL A 86 -2.85 24.08 -11.46
C VAL A 86 -1.35 24.27 -11.15
N VAL A 87 -0.88 25.51 -11.09
CA VAL A 87 0.52 25.86 -10.77
C VAL A 87 0.86 25.45 -9.33
N GLU A 88 -0.02 25.74 -8.38
CA GLU A 88 0.15 25.36 -6.97
C GLU A 88 0.07 23.84 -6.79
N LEU A 89 -0.83 23.18 -7.51
CA LEU A 89 -0.95 21.73 -7.54
C LEU A 89 0.35 21.07 -8.05
N ALA A 90 0.91 21.58 -9.17
CA ALA A 90 2.16 21.08 -9.73
C ALA A 90 3.33 21.23 -8.73
N ARG A 91 3.40 22.35 -8.00
CA ARG A 91 4.40 22.56 -6.93
C ARG A 91 4.20 21.62 -5.74
N LYS A 92 2.97 21.50 -5.24
CA LYS A 92 2.62 20.63 -4.10
C LYS A 92 3.03 19.18 -4.35
N TYR A 93 2.82 18.69 -5.57
CA TYR A 93 3.15 17.31 -5.96
C TYR A 93 4.49 17.17 -6.69
N ARG A 94 5.32 18.23 -6.72
CA ARG A 94 6.68 18.27 -7.31
C ARG A 94 6.73 17.74 -8.76
N MET A 95 5.86 18.25 -9.62
CA MET A 95 5.82 17.90 -11.04
C MET A 95 5.73 19.13 -11.95
N CYS A 96 5.91 18.92 -13.25
CA CYS A 96 5.74 20.01 -14.21
C CYS A 96 4.25 20.30 -14.48
N GLU A 97 3.94 21.56 -14.81
CA GLU A 97 2.57 22.01 -15.06
C GLU A 97 1.91 21.21 -16.18
N ARG A 98 2.66 20.86 -17.24
CA ARG A 98 2.15 20.02 -18.33
C ARG A 98 1.64 18.66 -17.85
N GLN A 99 2.34 18.03 -16.89
CA GLN A 99 1.89 16.76 -16.32
C GLN A 99 0.63 16.95 -15.47
N ALA A 100 0.54 18.03 -14.70
CA ALA A 100 -0.67 18.36 -13.94
C ALA A 100 -1.88 18.57 -14.88
N TYR A 101 -1.71 19.32 -15.97
CA TYR A 101 -2.77 19.47 -16.99
C TYR A 101 -3.17 18.13 -17.62
N ASN A 102 -2.22 17.24 -17.92
CA ASN A 102 -2.54 15.92 -18.47
C ASN A 102 -3.36 15.07 -17.49
N ILE A 103 -3.00 15.09 -16.20
CA ILE A 103 -3.72 14.35 -15.15
C ILE A 103 -5.15 14.90 -15.01
N LEU A 104 -5.32 16.22 -14.97
CA LEU A 104 -6.63 16.87 -14.88
C LEU A 104 -7.46 16.74 -16.18
N GLY A 105 -6.81 16.64 -17.33
CA GLY A 105 -7.44 16.42 -18.63
C GLY A 105 -7.84 14.96 -18.89
N THR A 106 -7.35 14.01 -18.09
CA THR A 106 -7.72 12.60 -18.22
C THR A 106 -9.12 12.40 -17.63
N VAL A 107 -10.05 11.90 -18.44
CA VAL A 107 -11.37 11.46 -17.96
C VAL A 107 -11.13 10.24 -17.06
N GLU A 108 -11.63 10.24 -15.82
CA GLU A 108 -11.54 9.05 -14.98
C GLU A 108 -12.16 7.87 -15.74
N PRO A 109 -11.46 6.73 -15.87
CA PRO A 109 -12.04 5.56 -16.51
C PRO A 109 -13.30 5.18 -15.74
N ASP A 110 -14.45 5.20 -16.42
CA ASP A 110 -15.71 4.77 -15.84
C ASP A 110 -15.60 3.27 -15.50
N THR A 111 -15.33 2.98 -14.23
CA THR A 111 -15.23 1.60 -13.75
C THR A 111 -16.55 0.83 -13.84
N ARG A 112 -17.67 1.48 -14.24
CA ARG A 112 -18.93 0.79 -14.60
C ARG A 112 -18.86 0.09 -15.95
N GLN A 113 -17.95 0.47 -16.85
CA GLN A 113 -17.67 -0.26 -18.08
C GLN A 113 -16.59 -1.33 -17.83
N MET A 114 -16.86 -2.29 -16.94
CA MET A 114 -16.07 -3.53 -16.92
C MET A 114 -16.57 -4.47 -18.02
N ARG A 115 -15.74 -4.60 -19.06
CA ARG A 115 -15.59 -5.73 -20.01
C ARG A 115 -16.88 -6.27 -20.67
N MET A 116 -17.08 -5.90 -21.93
CA MET A 116 -17.62 -6.86 -22.90
C MET A 116 -16.44 -7.57 -23.58
N TRP A 117 -16.30 -8.85 -23.21
CA TRP A 117 -15.59 -9.94 -23.88
C TRP A 117 -14.07 -9.81 -24.02
#